data_AF-A0A150TKJ0-F1
#
_entry.id   AF-A0A150TKJ0-F1
#
_cell.length_a   1.000
_cell.length_b   1.000
_cell.length_c   1.000
_cell.angle_alpha   90.00
_cell.angle_beta   90.00
_cell.angle_gamma   90.00
#
_symmetry.space_group_name_H-M   'P 1'
#
loop_
_entity.id
_entity.type
_entity.pdbx_description
1 polymer ?
#
loop_
_entity_poly.entity_id
_entity_poly.type
_entity_poly.pdbx_seq_one_letter_code
_entity_poly.pdbx_strand_id
1 'polypeptide(L)'
;MGCSSGGGDPPPGGQAGGPDASAPEVDAGPDGSGEPACVEYAMPTDVDCGAPLDGVLPVDLRCTGLYGDFDKRELACGVLEYKPAMELWSDGAAKRRFVSIPKGQRVDVSNPDAFVYPEGTQFWKEFRVKGADGALRMGETRLLRKMAAGWVYTSYVWSEDERQAIQMQNDFGVPDLYGTGHMVPTRDQCKECHVGRADFVLGWDALMLGPGAEGVTRESLVALGVIEDASPLALTIPGDEVERQALGYLHANCGVSCHNDLPESAAHDTGLYLRLEAGELGSVAATDAVQTGMNKRPAENAKYEGLKNPDPANWYDIRPGDPSRSLLVARQELRGFEGQMPRIATRQVDNTGLQLVTQWIQGMTEPNYPPPGP
;
A
#
# COMPACT_ATOMS: atom_id res chain seq x y z
N MET A 1 -41.79 -12.07 51.88
CA MET A 1 -41.42 -13.46 52.20
C MET A 1 -39.90 -13.50 52.24
N GLY A 2 -39.19 -13.30 53.34
CA GLY A 2 -39.48 -13.68 54.72
C GLY A 2 -38.64 -14.91 55.04
N CYS A 3 -37.43 -14.72 55.58
CA CYS A 3 -36.89 -15.51 56.69
C CYS A 3 -35.71 -14.73 57.31
N SER A 4 -35.93 -14.34 58.55
CA SER A 4 -35.04 -13.68 59.51
C SER A 4 -34.78 -14.65 60.65
N SER A 5 -33.70 -14.43 61.42
CA SER A 5 -33.43 -14.80 62.84
C SER A 5 -32.04 -15.40 62.98
N GLY A 6 -31.24 -15.15 64.01
CA GLY A 6 -31.28 -14.34 65.23
C GLY A 6 -29.91 -14.55 65.90
N GLY A 7 -29.25 -13.57 66.52
CA GLY A 7 -29.53 -13.11 67.88
C GLY A 7 -28.64 -13.86 68.89
N GLY A 8 -27.75 -13.15 69.60
CA GLY A 8 -27.00 -13.67 70.76
C GLY A 8 -25.80 -12.82 71.15
N ASP A 9 -25.96 -12.00 72.19
CA ASP A 9 -24.94 -11.14 72.82
C ASP A 9 -24.50 -11.74 74.20
N PRO A 10 -23.45 -11.21 74.90
CA PRO A 10 -22.26 -11.92 75.41
C PRO A 10 -22.24 -12.00 76.98
N PRO A 11 -21.11 -11.94 77.77
CA PRO A 11 -19.64 -12.18 77.66
C PRO A 11 -19.14 -13.07 78.86
N PRO A 12 -18.00 -12.89 79.59
CA PRO A 12 -16.66 -12.33 79.34
C PRO A 12 -15.46 -13.21 79.81
N GLY A 13 -14.22 -12.77 79.53
CA GLY A 13 -13.15 -12.83 80.54
C GLY A 13 -11.79 -13.36 80.09
N GLY A 14 -10.76 -12.51 80.18
CA GLY A 14 -9.36 -12.96 80.28
C GLY A 14 -8.34 -12.08 79.56
N GLN A 15 -7.89 -11.02 80.23
CA GLN A 15 -6.79 -10.14 79.82
C GLN A 15 -5.43 -10.86 79.81
N ALA A 16 -4.52 -10.49 78.90
CA ALA A 16 -3.31 -9.71 79.22
C ALA A 16 -2.29 -9.68 78.05
N GLY A 17 -1.80 -8.47 77.73
CA GLY A 17 -0.44 -8.24 77.20
C GLY A 17 -0.32 -7.71 75.77
N GLY A 18 -0.13 -6.39 75.61
CA GLY A 18 0.33 -5.74 74.36
C GLY A 18 1.83 -5.97 74.07
N PRO A 19 2.48 -5.27 73.10
CA PRO A 19 2.15 -3.91 72.63
C PRO A 19 2.08 -3.73 71.10
N ASP A 20 1.73 -2.49 70.74
CA ASP A 20 1.66 -1.87 69.42
C ASP A 20 2.64 -2.36 68.35
N ALA A 21 2.09 -2.67 67.18
CA ALA A 21 2.75 -2.45 65.89
C ALA A 21 1.73 -1.89 64.91
N SER A 22 1.87 -0.61 64.63
CA SER A 22 1.09 0.17 63.67
C SER A 22 1.17 -0.46 62.26
N ALA A 23 0.04 -0.43 61.56
CA ALA A 23 -0.10 -0.85 60.18
C ALA A 23 0.84 -0.06 59.24
N PRO A 24 1.43 -0.71 58.22
CA PRO A 24 1.76 -0.02 56.98
C PRO A 24 0.58 -0.11 56.02
N GLU A 25 0.23 1.06 55.50
CA GLU A 25 -0.56 1.28 54.30
C GLU A 25 -0.09 0.36 53.19
N VAL A 26 -1.04 -0.31 52.53
CA VAL A 26 -0.76 -1.00 51.27
C VAL A 26 -0.51 0.09 50.22
N ASP A 27 0.77 0.27 49.89
CA ASP A 27 1.22 1.08 48.77
C ASP A 27 0.45 0.66 47.51
N ALA A 28 -0.34 1.59 46.98
CA ALA A 28 -0.76 1.56 45.60
C ALA A 28 0.51 1.72 44.75
N GLY A 29 1.08 0.59 44.32
CA GLY A 29 2.13 0.59 43.31
C GLY A 29 1.64 1.36 42.08
N PRO A 30 2.52 2.11 41.40
CA PRO A 30 2.12 2.83 40.20
C PRO A 30 1.62 1.79 39.18
N ASP A 31 0.40 1.99 38.70
CA ASP A 31 -0.12 1.33 37.51
C ASP A 31 0.86 1.63 36.37
N GLY A 32 1.80 0.72 36.18
CA GLY A 32 2.71 0.69 35.06
C GLY A 32 2.00 0.20 33.81
N SER A 33 0.95 0.89 33.37
CA SER A 33 0.53 0.88 31.97
C SER A 33 1.36 1.92 31.22
N GLY A 34 2.68 1.75 31.26
CA GLY A 34 3.58 2.48 30.38
C GLY A 34 3.41 1.90 29.00
N GLU A 35 2.49 2.46 28.20
CA GLU A 35 2.63 2.37 26.75
C GLU A 35 4.09 2.71 26.42
N PRO A 36 4.79 1.91 25.60
CA PRO A 36 6.16 2.25 25.24
C PRO A 36 6.14 3.67 24.70
N ALA A 37 6.92 4.55 25.34
CA ALA A 37 6.95 5.96 24.98
C ALA A 37 7.35 6.06 23.51
N CYS A 38 6.41 6.43 22.65
CA CYS A 38 6.71 6.78 21.27
C CYS A 38 7.50 8.10 21.26
N VAL A 39 8.29 8.31 20.21
CA VAL A 39 9.05 9.56 20.08
C VAL A 39 8.16 10.61 19.44
N GLU A 40 7.82 11.65 20.21
CA GLU A 40 7.05 12.77 19.68
C GLU A 40 7.85 13.51 18.60
N TYR A 41 7.15 13.89 17.53
CA TYR A 41 7.77 14.67 16.47
C TYR A 41 8.00 16.12 16.95
N ALA A 42 9.23 16.60 16.79
CA ALA A 42 9.57 18.00 16.91
C ALA A 42 10.11 18.52 15.58
N MET A 43 9.56 19.65 15.12
CA MET A 43 10.07 20.34 13.94
C MET A 43 11.54 20.70 14.14
N PRO A 44 12.46 20.23 13.27
CA PRO A 44 13.87 20.56 13.37
C PRO A 44 14.11 22.06 13.12
N THR A 45 15.13 22.62 13.76
CA THR A 45 15.50 24.04 13.66
C THR A 45 16.83 24.27 12.95
N ASP A 46 17.57 23.19 12.67
CA ASP A 46 18.88 23.18 12.02
C ASP A 46 18.82 22.97 10.50
N VAL A 47 17.61 22.97 9.92
CA VAL A 47 17.35 22.60 8.52
C VAL A 47 16.33 23.54 7.90
N ASP A 48 16.25 23.54 6.57
CA ASP A 48 15.21 24.27 5.85
C ASP A 48 13.90 23.47 5.81
N CYS A 49 12.96 23.86 6.66
CA CYS A 49 11.58 23.36 6.64
C CYS A 49 10.61 24.25 5.84
N GLY A 50 11.13 25.24 5.11
CA GLY A 50 10.35 25.95 4.12
C GLY A 50 9.89 25.02 3.00
N ALA A 51 8.87 25.46 2.27
CA ALA A 51 8.52 24.86 0.99
C ALA A 51 9.19 25.68 -0.14
N PRO A 52 9.68 25.06 -1.22
CA PRO A 52 10.19 25.80 -2.37
C PRO A 52 9.08 26.64 -3.02
N LEU A 53 9.45 27.62 -3.85
CA LEU A 53 8.54 28.61 -4.46
C LEU A 53 7.37 27.99 -5.26
N ASP A 54 7.46 26.72 -5.64
CA ASP A 54 6.45 25.93 -6.37
C ASP A 54 5.97 24.68 -5.60
N GLY A 55 6.30 24.58 -4.31
CA GLY A 55 6.00 23.43 -3.44
C GLY A 55 5.03 23.76 -2.31
N VAL A 56 4.29 22.75 -1.87
CA VAL A 56 3.42 22.80 -0.67
C VAL A 56 4.01 21.94 0.46
N LEU A 57 5.07 21.19 0.17
CA LEU A 57 5.74 20.28 1.09
C LEU A 57 7.15 20.80 1.41
N PRO A 58 7.69 20.48 2.61
CA PRO A 58 9.02 20.94 3.00
C PRO A 58 10.15 20.45 2.10
N VAL A 59 11.26 21.20 2.07
CA VAL A 59 12.49 20.80 1.35
C VAL A 59 13.13 19.56 1.98
N ASP A 60 13.20 19.47 3.31
CA ASP A 60 13.84 18.37 4.02
C ASP A 60 12.81 17.36 4.57
N LEU A 61 13.05 16.07 4.38
CA LEU A 61 12.18 14.99 4.88
C LEU A 61 11.99 15.06 6.40
N ARG A 62 13.00 15.54 7.14
CA ARG A 62 12.94 15.73 8.60
C ARG A 62 11.79 16.63 9.03
N CYS A 63 11.31 17.51 8.15
CA CYS A 63 10.23 18.44 8.43
C CYS A 63 8.82 17.85 8.17
N THR A 64 8.73 16.58 7.77
CA THR A 64 7.46 15.98 7.34
C THR A 64 6.67 15.32 8.47
N GLY A 65 7.32 15.00 9.59
CA GLY A 65 6.72 14.27 10.69
C GLY A 65 6.77 12.74 10.56
N LEU A 66 7.53 12.19 9.61
CA LEU A 66 7.71 10.74 9.48
C LEU A 66 8.42 10.12 10.71
N TYR A 67 9.51 10.75 11.13
CA TYR A 67 10.37 10.26 12.20
C TYR A 67 10.34 11.22 13.40
N GLY A 68 10.22 10.66 14.60
CA GLY A 68 10.42 11.39 15.86
C GLY A 68 11.90 11.52 16.20
N ASP A 69 12.68 10.47 15.91
CA ASP A 69 14.14 10.50 15.89
C ASP A 69 14.61 10.11 14.49
N PHE A 70 15.05 11.11 13.72
CA PHE A 70 15.47 10.91 12.34
C PHE A 70 16.73 10.06 12.23
N ASP A 71 17.72 10.27 13.08
CA ASP A 71 19.02 9.58 13.00
C ASP A 71 18.88 8.08 13.29
N LYS A 72 17.96 7.71 14.19
CA LYS A 72 17.65 6.31 14.48
C LYS A 72 16.56 5.70 13.60
N ARG A 73 15.89 6.51 12.77
CA ARG A 73 14.70 6.12 11.99
C ARG A 73 13.55 5.60 12.86
N GLU A 74 13.40 6.16 14.07
CA GLU A 74 12.28 5.84 14.94
C GLU A 74 11.07 6.67 14.52
N LEU A 75 9.97 5.99 14.21
CA LEU A 75 8.73 6.63 13.73
C LEU A 75 8.20 7.62 14.76
N ALA A 76 7.64 8.72 14.28
CA ALA A 76 6.96 9.67 15.15
C ALA A 76 5.69 9.06 15.76
N CYS A 77 5.29 9.53 16.95
CA CYS A 77 4.00 9.19 17.54
C CYS A 77 2.84 9.36 16.54
N GLY A 78 2.00 8.33 16.41
CA GLY A 78 0.84 8.32 15.49
C GLY A 78 1.17 7.94 14.03
N VAL A 79 2.44 7.75 13.69
CA VAL A 79 2.84 7.18 12.40
C VAL A 79 2.85 5.66 12.51
N LEU A 80 2.08 5.00 11.64
CA LEU A 80 1.91 3.55 11.65
C LEU A 80 2.56 2.94 10.41
N GLU A 81 3.37 1.90 10.61
CA GLU A 81 3.93 1.12 9.52
C GLU A 81 2.95 0.07 9.02
N TYR A 82 2.93 -0.15 7.71
CA TYR A 82 2.11 -1.18 7.10
C TYR A 82 2.78 -1.81 5.88
N LYS A 83 2.40 -3.05 5.60
CA LYS A 83 2.77 -3.79 4.40
C LYS A 83 1.49 -4.32 3.75
N PRO A 84 1.19 -3.91 2.51
CA PRO A 84 0.03 -4.42 1.76
C PRO A 84 0.11 -5.93 1.57
N ALA A 85 -1.05 -6.59 1.57
CA ALA A 85 -1.17 -8.01 1.21
C ALA A 85 -0.67 -8.31 -0.20
N MET A 86 -0.79 -7.35 -1.12
CA MET A 86 -0.24 -7.41 -2.48
C MET A 86 0.59 -6.15 -2.74
N GLU A 87 1.88 -6.33 -3.01
CA GLU A 87 2.80 -5.21 -3.17
C GLU A 87 3.01 -4.85 -4.64
N LEU A 88 2.95 -3.54 -4.90
CA LEU A 88 3.38 -2.97 -6.17
C LEU A 88 4.90 -3.15 -6.36
N TRP A 89 5.29 -3.77 -7.47
CA TRP A 89 6.67 -4.06 -7.87
C TRP A 89 7.40 -2.78 -8.28
N SER A 90 8.69 -2.69 -7.96
CA SER A 90 9.50 -1.50 -8.23
C SER A 90 10.96 -1.87 -8.42
N ASP A 91 11.24 -2.66 -9.48
CA ASP A 91 12.61 -3.09 -9.86
C ASP A 91 13.41 -3.73 -8.71
N GLY A 92 12.73 -4.53 -7.88
CA GLY A 92 13.36 -5.22 -6.74
C GLY A 92 13.70 -4.33 -5.55
N ALA A 93 13.31 -3.04 -5.55
CA ALA A 93 13.46 -2.18 -4.38
C ALA A 93 12.63 -2.68 -3.20
N ALA A 94 13.29 -2.81 -2.05
CA ALA A 94 12.64 -3.09 -0.77
C ALA A 94 11.87 -1.84 -0.32
N LYS A 95 10.71 -2.03 0.30
CA LYS A 95 9.79 -0.93 0.63
C LYS A 95 9.31 -1.03 2.07
N ARG A 96 9.26 0.13 2.75
CA ARG A 96 8.46 0.34 3.96
C ARG A 96 7.40 1.39 3.65
N ARG A 97 6.23 1.27 4.24
CA ARG A 97 5.12 2.21 4.03
C ARG A 97 4.57 2.64 5.36
N PHE A 98 4.18 3.91 5.41
CA PHE A 98 3.73 4.53 6.64
C PHE A 98 2.50 5.37 6.38
N VAL A 99 1.63 5.43 7.38
CA VAL A 99 0.44 6.27 7.36
C VAL A 99 0.36 7.07 8.65
N SER A 100 -0.09 8.32 8.55
CA SER A 100 -0.50 9.13 9.69
C SER A 100 -1.87 9.70 9.38
N ILE A 101 -2.84 9.42 10.24
CA ILE A 101 -4.19 9.98 10.16
C ILE A 101 -4.36 10.90 11.37
N PRO A 102 -4.86 12.14 11.20
CA PRO A 102 -4.97 13.09 12.29
C PRO A 102 -5.77 12.51 13.47
N LYS A 103 -5.28 12.75 14.69
CA LYS A 103 -5.86 12.20 15.92
C LYS A 103 -7.36 12.55 16.02
N GLY A 104 -8.18 11.52 16.27
CA GLY A 104 -9.63 11.67 16.42
C GLY A 104 -10.40 11.85 15.11
N GLN A 105 -9.72 11.86 13.95
CA GLN A 105 -10.37 11.83 12.64
C GLN A 105 -10.56 10.40 12.15
N ARG A 106 -11.50 10.23 11.21
CA ARG A 106 -11.86 8.94 10.63
C ARG A 106 -11.68 8.95 9.12
N VAL A 107 -11.37 7.79 8.57
CA VAL A 107 -11.41 7.51 7.13
C VAL A 107 -12.79 6.94 6.81
N ASP A 108 -13.46 7.51 5.81
CA ASP A 108 -14.70 6.94 5.28
C ASP A 108 -14.35 5.76 4.36
N VAL A 109 -14.84 4.58 4.74
CA VAL A 109 -14.65 3.31 4.05
C VAL A 109 -15.98 2.70 3.61
N SER A 110 -17.05 3.49 3.56
CA SER A 110 -18.37 3.05 3.11
C SER A 110 -18.36 2.57 1.65
N ASN A 111 -17.48 3.16 0.83
CA ASN A 111 -17.12 2.63 -0.47
C ASN A 111 -15.77 1.88 -0.37
N PRO A 112 -15.74 0.54 -0.43
CA PRO A 112 -14.49 -0.23 -0.33
C PRO A 112 -13.52 0.03 -1.49
N ASP A 113 -14.00 0.57 -2.61
CA ASP A 113 -13.21 0.84 -3.81
C ASP A 113 -12.67 2.28 -3.86
N ALA A 114 -13.13 3.17 -2.97
CA ALA A 114 -12.68 4.57 -2.94
C ALA A 114 -12.79 5.17 -1.53
N PHE A 115 -11.71 5.11 -0.77
CA PHE A 115 -11.68 5.65 0.59
C PHE A 115 -11.61 7.19 0.58
N VAL A 116 -12.27 7.83 1.55
CA VAL A 116 -12.19 9.28 1.76
C VAL A 116 -11.41 9.60 3.03
N TYR A 117 -10.35 10.40 2.86
CA TYR A 117 -9.40 10.69 3.93
C TYR A 117 -9.60 12.11 4.49
N PRO A 118 -9.47 12.30 5.82
CA PRO A 118 -9.50 13.61 6.43
C PRO A 118 -8.27 14.44 6.04
N GLU A 119 -8.44 15.77 6.02
CA GLU A 119 -7.33 16.71 5.82
C GLU A 119 -6.22 16.49 6.85
N GLY A 120 -4.97 16.51 6.41
CA GLY A 120 -3.79 16.21 7.23
C GLY A 120 -3.36 14.74 7.20
N THR A 121 -4.13 13.85 6.56
CA THR A 121 -3.69 12.47 6.32
C THR A 121 -2.41 12.45 5.49
N GLN A 122 -1.44 11.63 5.89
CA GLN A 122 -0.16 11.48 5.20
C GLN A 122 0.16 10.01 4.95
N PHE A 123 0.75 9.75 3.78
CA PHE A 123 1.33 8.47 3.42
C PHE A 123 2.78 8.66 3.03
N TRP A 124 3.67 7.82 3.56
CA TRP A 124 5.05 7.75 3.12
C TRP A 124 5.36 6.37 2.56
N LYS A 125 6.25 6.34 1.56
CA LYS A 125 6.79 5.12 0.97
C LYS A 125 8.30 5.26 0.86
N GLU A 126 9.01 4.52 1.69
CA GLU A 126 10.47 4.51 1.75
C GLU A 126 10.99 3.34 0.92
N PHE A 127 11.88 3.64 -0.01
CA PHE A 127 12.51 2.68 -0.90
C PHE A 127 13.97 2.48 -0.49
N ARG A 128 14.36 1.21 -0.33
CA ARG A 128 15.75 0.79 -0.24
C ARG A 128 16.16 0.09 -1.51
N VAL A 129 17.26 0.56 -2.08
CA VAL A 129 17.84 0.06 -3.34
C VAL A 129 19.09 -0.75 -3.06
N LYS A 130 19.34 -1.77 -3.89
CA LYS A 130 20.52 -2.62 -3.75
C LYS A 130 21.67 -2.05 -4.58
N GLY A 131 22.76 -1.66 -3.91
CA GLY A 131 23.99 -1.21 -4.54
C GLY A 131 24.69 -2.31 -5.34
N ALA A 132 25.68 -1.93 -6.15
CA ALA A 132 26.53 -2.87 -6.88
C ALA A 132 27.33 -3.81 -5.95
N ASP A 133 27.61 -3.36 -4.72
CA ASP A 133 28.20 -4.14 -3.63
C ASP A 133 27.22 -5.12 -2.97
N GLY A 134 25.95 -5.09 -3.38
CA GLY A 134 24.86 -5.88 -2.82
C GLY A 134 24.27 -5.34 -1.52
N ALA A 135 24.78 -4.23 -0.99
CA ALA A 135 24.25 -3.60 0.22
C ALA A 135 22.92 -2.88 -0.09
N LEU A 136 21.96 -2.98 0.82
CA LEU A 136 20.75 -2.16 0.75
C LEU A 136 21.05 -0.77 1.28
N ARG A 137 20.60 0.25 0.53
CA ARG A 137 20.79 1.66 0.87
C ARG A 137 19.48 2.42 0.75
N MET A 138 19.32 3.46 1.54
CA MET A 138 18.20 4.39 1.44
C MET A 138 18.24 5.11 0.09
N GLY A 139 17.19 4.94 -0.69
CA GLY A 139 17.09 5.48 -2.04
C GLY A 139 16.22 6.74 -2.09
N GLU A 140 14.91 6.55 -1.94
CA GLU A 140 13.94 7.63 -1.94
C GLU A 140 12.85 7.43 -0.88
N THR A 141 12.22 8.51 -0.46
CA THR A 141 10.98 8.49 0.31
C THR A 141 9.93 9.32 -0.41
N ARG A 142 8.81 8.72 -0.81
CA ARG A 142 7.69 9.45 -1.42
C ARG A 142 6.68 9.83 -0.35
N LEU A 143 6.14 11.04 -0.43
CA LEU A 143 5.12 11.58 0.48
C LEU A 143 3.86 11.95 -0.30
N LEU A 144 2.70 11.53 0.19
CA LEU A 144 1.38 12.07 -0.16
C LEU A 144 0.79 12.73 1.09
N ARG A 145 0.25 13.94 0.99
CA ARG A 145 -0.46 14.63 2.07
C ARG A 145 -1.81 15.14 1.57
N LYS A 146 -2.89 14.82 2.29
CA LYS A 146 -4.23 15.35 2.03
C LYS A 146 -4.32 16.77 2.55
N MET A 147 -4.56 17.71 1.65
CA MET A 147 -4.91 19.11 1.94
C MET A 147 -6.39 19.35 1.66
N ALA A 148 -6.94 20.49 2.09
CA ALA A 148 -8.30 20.90 1.74
C ALA A 148 -8.57 20.83 0.21
N ALA A 149 -7.64 21.35 -0.60
CA ALA A 149 -7.79 21.43 -2.06
C ALA A 149 -7.49 20.12 -2.82
N GLY A 150 -6.99 19.07 -2.16
CA GLY A 150 -6.59 17.83 -2.82
C GLY A 150 -5.34 17.21 -2.22
N TRP A 151 -4.70 16.30 -2.95
CA TRP A 151 -3.45 15.68 -2.53
C TRP A 151 -2.25 16.49 -3.03
N VAL A 152 -1.30 16.74 -2.14
CA VAL A 152 0.03 17.24 -2.49
C VAL A 152 1.04 16.14 -2.27
N TYR A 153 2.07 16.07 -3.12
CA TYR A 153 2.98 14.94 -3.11
C TYR A 153 4.36 15.30 -3.66
N THR A 154 5.35 14.53 -3.23
CA THR A 154 6.74 14.69 -3.68
C THR A 154 7.57 13.46 -3.38
N SER A 155 8.77 13.40 -3.93
CA SER A 155 9.79 12.42 -3.62
C SER A 155 10.98 13.12 -2.98
N TYR A 156 11.49 12.57 -1.88
CA TYR A 156 12.74 12.97 -1.24
C TYR A 156 13.81 11.96 -1.66
N VAL A 157 14.93 12.45 -2.20
CA VAL A 157 16.07 11.61 -2.56
C VAL A 157 17.05 11.65 -1.40
N TRP A 158 17.45 10.47 -0.94
CA TRP A 158 18.44 10.35 0.13
C TRP A 158 19.83 10.75 -0.37
N SER A 159 20.71 11.16 0.55
CA SER A 159 22.15 11.23 0.29
C SER A 159 22.78 9.84 0.39
N GLU A 160 23.93 9.62 -0.26
CA GLU A 160 24.64 8.32 -0.21
C GLU A 160 25.09 7.92 1.20
N ASP A 161 25.32 8.89 2.08
CA ASP A 161 25.62 8.66 3.50
C ASP A 161 24.38 8.47 4.37
N GLU A 162 23.20 8.49 3.75
CA GLU A 162 21.87 8.36 4.35
C GLU A 162 21.57 9.41 5.44
N ARG A 163 22.35 10.47 5.58
CA ARG A 163 22.14 11.46 6.64
C ARG A 163 21.10 12.53 6.29
N GLN A 164 20.73 12.67 5.02
CA GLN A 164 19.76 13.66 4.56
C GLN A 164 18.85 13.08 3.50
N ALA A 165 17.64 13.60 3.40
CA ALA A 165 16.73 13.32 2.30
C ALA A 165 16.05 14.62 1.87
N ILE A 166 16.40 15.07 0.67
CA ILE A 166 15.97 16.37 0.15
C ILE A 166 14.94 16.16 -0.95
N GLN A 167 13.92 16.99 -0.92
CA GLN A 167 12.86 17.03 -1.91
C GLN A 167 13.46 17.17 -3.32
N MET A 168 12.97 16.36 -4.25
CA MET A 168 13.36 16.46 -5.64
C MET A 168 12.74 17.71 -6.28
N GLN A 169 13.59 18.66 -6.70
CA GLN A 169 13.20 19.97 -7.28
C GLN A 169 13.59 20.09 -8.76
N ASN A 170 13.59 18.99 -9.50
CA ASN A 170 13.93 18.97 -10.92
C ASN A 170 12.81 18.32 -11.75
N ASP A 171 12.80 18.63 -13.04
CA ASP A 171 11.76 18.18 -13.98
C ASP A 171 12.12 16.89 -14.74
N PHE A 172 13.23 16.24 -14.40
CA PHE A 172 13.75 15.07 -15.15
C PHE A 172 13.92 13.79 -14.30
N GLY A 173 13.65 13.86 -12.99
CA GLY A 173 13.71 12.71 -12.09
C GLY A 173 15.15 12.30 -11.77
N VAL A 174 15.31 11.09 -11.22
CA VAL A 174 16.61 10.43 -11.13
C VAL A 174 16.55 9.18 -11.98
N PRO A 175 17.15 9.18 -13.19
CA PRO A 175 17.08 8.05 -14.08
C PRO A 175 17.67 6.80 -13.43
N ASP A 176 18.86 6.86 -12.85
CA ASP A 176 19.52 5.69 -12.26
C ASP A 176 20.12 6.06 -10.90
N LEU A 177 19.36 5.82 -9.84
CA LEU A 177 19.72 6.21 -8.49
C LEU A 177 20.91 5.37 -8.01
N TYR A 178 22.05 6.05 -7.82
CA TYR A 178 23.33 5.45 -7.43
C TYR A 178 23.86 4.34 -8.37
N GLY A 179 23.39 4.28 -9.62
CA GLY A 179 23.77 3.20 -10.54
C GLY A 179 23.13 1.83 -10.21
N THR A 180 22.01 1.82 -9.49
CA THR A 180 21.31 0.58 -9.05
C THR A 180 20.30 0.06 -10.06
N GLY A 181 20.01 0.82 -11.11
CA GLY A 181 18.91 0.61 -12.04
C GLY A 181 17.58 1.20 -11.58
N HIS A 182 17.44 1.59 -10.30
CA HIS A 182 16.21 2.18 -9.75
C HIS A 182 15.99 3.59 -10.27
N MET A 183 14.80 3.87 -10.78
CA MET A 183 14.41 5.19 -11.24
C MET A 183 13.52 5.89 -10.19
N VAL A 184 13.84 7.15 -9.89
CA VAL A 184 12.94 8.05 -9.18
C VAL A 184 12.15 8.87 -10.20
N PRO A 185 10.81 8.71 -10.31
CA PRO A 185 10.00 9.40 -11.30
C PRO A 185 9.83 10.88 -10.96
N THR A 186 9.58 11.71 -11.99
CA THR A 186 9.25 13.13 -11.83
C THR A 186 7.91 13.33 -11.10
N ARG A 187 7.67 14.55 -10.58
CA ARG A 187 6.36 14.91 -9.98
C ARG A 187 5.21 14.76 -10.97
N ASP A 188 5.44 15.02 -12.26
CA ASP A 188 4.40 14.85 -13.28
C ASP A 188 4.14 13.38 -13.60
N GLN A 189 5.19 12.55 -13.65
CA GLN A 189 5.05 11.10 -13.81
C GLN A 189 4.31 10.44 -12.64
N CYS A 190 4.36 11.02 -11.43
CA CYS A 190 3.52 10.54 -10.33
C CYS A 190 2.03 10.60 -10.68
N LYS A 191 1.58 11.63 -11.43
CA LYS A 191 0.16 11.72 -11.81
C LYS A 191 -0.26 10.56 -12.71
N GLU A 192 0.62 10.09 -13.59
CA GLU A 192 0.32 8.99 -14.53
C GLU A 192 -0.16 7.71 -13.83
N CYS A 193 0.23 7.48 -12.57
CA CYS A 193 -0.24 6.34 -11.78
C CYS A 193 -1.32 6.69 -10.75
N HIS A 194 -1.37 7.94 -10.28
CA HIS A 194 -2.19 8.33 -9.13
C HIS A 194 -3.52 8.99 -9.50
N VAL A 195 -3.72 9.45 -10.73
CA VAL A 195 -5.00 10.03 -11.20
C VAL A 195 -5.99 8.99 -11.72
N GLY A 196 -5.52 7.75 -11.96
CA GLY A 196 -6.34 6.62 -12.42
C GLY A 196 -7.14 5.92 -11.32
N ARG A 197 -7.44 6.60 -10.21
CA ARG A 197 -8.29 6.11 -9.12
C ARG A 197 -9.04 7.25 -8.46
N ALA A 198 -10.24 6.94 -7.96
CA ALA A 198 -11.11 7.92 -7.30
C ALA A 198 -10.47 8.47 -6.00
N ASP A 199 -9.79 7.63 -5.23
CA ASP A 199 -8.86 8.07 -4.20
C ASP A 199 -7.42 8.08 -4.73
N PHE A 200 -6.52 8.91 -4.19
CA PHE A 200 -5.16 9.10 -4.74
C PHE A 200 -4.11 8.10 -4.21
N VAL A 201 -4.47 7.15 -3.32
CA VAL A 201 -3.48 6.40 -2.52
C VAL A 201 -3.24 5.01 -3.10
N LEU A 202 -2.05 4.77 -3.66
CA LEU A 202 -1.66 3.45 -4.15
C LEU A 202 -1.05 2.59 -3.04
N GLY A 203 -1.55 1.36 -2.88
CA GLY A 203 -1.09 0.46 -1.83
C GLY A 203 -1.99 0.39 -0.61
N TRP A 204 -3.18 1.00 -0.63
CA TRP A 204 -4.10 1.09 0.50
C TRP A 204 -5.54 1.07 0.01
N ASP A 205 -6.19 -0.08 0.13
CA ASP A 205 -7.59 -0.31 -0.21
C ASP A 205 -8.09 -1.55 0.56
N ALA A 206 -9.37 -1.90 0.35
CA ALA A 206 -10.02 -3.01 1.03
C ALA A 206 -9.29 -4.36 0.86
N LEU A 207 -8.76 -4.65 -0.32
CA LEU A 207 -8.06 -5.90 -0.60
C LEU A 207 -6.63 -5.87 -0.04
N MET A 208 -5.93 -4.75 -0.20
CA MET A 208 -4.54 -4.59 0.23
C MET A 208 -4.38 -4.53 1.76
N LEU A 209 -5.42 -4.18 2.50
CA LEU A 209 -5.49 -4.23 3.96
C LEU A 209 -6.09 -5.53 4.52
N GLY A 210 -6.43 -6.47 3.63
CA GLY A 210 -7.03 -7.76 3.95
C GLY A 210 -6.01 -8.83 4.34
N PRO A 211 -6.37 -10.13 4.19
CA PRO A 211 -5.49 -11.24 4.54
C PRO A 211 -4.12 -11.16 3.86
N GLY A 212 -3.04 -11.24 4.66
CA GLY A 212 -1.66 -11.13 4.20
C GLY A 212 -1.03 -9.75 4.44
N ALA A 213 -1.81 -8.74 4.83
CA ALA A 213 -1.27 -7.45 5.25
C ALA A 213 -0.57 -7.57 6.62
N GLU A 214 0.50 -6.80 6.81
CA GLU A 214 1.27 -6.74 8.06
C GLU A 214 1.32 -5.30 8.60
N GLY A 215 1.48 -5.13 9.92
CA GLY A 215 1.40 -3.82 10.56
C GLY A 215 -0.05 -3.33 10.64
N VAL A 216 -0.40 -2.29 9.89
CA VAL A 216 -1.80 -1.84 9.80
C VAL A 216 -2.63 -2.80 8.94
N THR A 217 -3.68 -3.33 9.56
CA THR A 217 -4.74 -4.16 8.97
C THR A 217 -6.11 -3.51 9.17
N ARG A 218 -7.14 -3.95 8.44
CA ARG A 218 -8.52 -3.46 8.65
C ARG A 218 -9.00 -3.62 10.10
N GLU A 219 -8.64 -4.71 10.79
CA GLU A 219 -8.99 -4.93 12.19
C GLU A 219 -8.28 -3.94 13.12
N SER A 220 -7.00 -3.64 12.85
CA SER A 220 -6.25 -2.65 13.63
C SER A 220 -6.82 -1.24 13.44
N LEU A 221 -7.32 -0.89 12.25
CA LEU A 221 -7.93 0.42 11.98
C LEU A 221 -9.22 0.63 12.79
N VAL A 222 -10.02 -0.42 13.00
CA VAL A 222 -11.18 -0.38 13.89
C VAL A 222 -10.72 -0.21 15.35
N ALA A 223 -9.72 -0.98 15.78
CA ALA A 223 -9.19 -0.90 17.15
C ALA A 223 -8.62 0.48 17.48
N LEU A 224 -8.01 1.15 16.50
CA LEU A 224 -7.48 2.51 16.60
C LEU A 224 -8.55 3.61 16.45
N GLY A 225 -9.80 3.24 16.15
CA GLY A 225 -10.91 4.18 15.94
C GLY A 225 -10.78 5.02 14.67
N VAL A 226 -9.92 4.60 13.72
CA VAL A 226 -9.69 5.26 12.43
C VAL A 226 -10.82 4.98 11.45
N ILE A 227 -11.43 3.79 11.53
CA ILE A 227 -12.66 3.45 10.81
C ILE A 227 -13.69 2.95 11.81
N GLU A 228 -14.98 3.09 11.50
CA GLU A 228 -16.06 2.68 12.42
C GLU A 228 -16.29 1.17 12.42
N ASP A 229 -16.23 0.58 11.23
CA ASP A 229 -16.54 -0.82 10.96
C ASP A 229 -15.69 -1.29 9.77
N ALA A 230 -15.18 -2.52 9.85
CA ALA A 230 -14.41 -3.16 8.79
C ALA A 230 -15.26 -4.10 7.92
N SER A 231 -16.55 -4.29 8.21
CA SER A 231 -17.43 -5.18 7.44
C SER A 231 -17.47 -4.86 5.94
N PRO A 232 -17.50 -3.58 5.49
CA PRO A 232 -17.40 -3.26 4.06
C PRO A 232 -16.07 -3.70 3.42
N LEU A 233 -15.03 -3.87 4.23
CA LEU A 233 -13.68 -4.26 3.82
C LEU A 233 -13.44 -5.78 3.93
N ALA A 234 -14.48 -6.56 4.26
CA ALA A 234 -14.43 -8.01 4.40
C ALA A 234 -14.40 -8.72 3.03
N LEU A 235 -13.54 -8.27 2.12
CA LEU A 235 -13.43 -8.77 0.76
C LEU A 235 -12.47 -9.95 0.66
N THR A 236 -12.68 -10.81 -0.33
CA THR A 236 -11.82 -11.93 -0.67
C THR A 236 -11.73 -12.04 -2.19
N ILE A 237 -10.51 -12.21 -2.70
CA ILE A 237 -10.31 -12.46 -4.13
C ILE A 237 -10.89 -13.85 -4.45
N PRO A 238 -11.77 -14.00 -5.45
CA PRO A 238 -12.35 -15.29 -5.78
C PRO A 238 -11.32 -16.22 -6.44
N GLY A 239 -11.65 -17.51 -6.45
CA GLY A 239 -10.86 -18.53 -7.16
C GLY A 239 -9.97 -19.38 -6.26
N ASP A 240 -9.21 -20.27 -6.88
CA ASP A 240 -8.16 -21.06 -6.23
C ASP A 240 -6.91 -20.22 -5.91
N GLU A 241 -5.84 -20.85 -5.40
CA GLU A 241 -4.63 -20.11 -5.03
C GLU A 241 -3.93 -19.45 -6.23
N VAL A 242 -3.90 -20.12 -7.39
CA VAL A 242 -3.25 -19.58 -8.60
C VAL A 242 -4.03 -18.37 -9.11
N GLU A 243 -5.36 -18.49 -9.15
CA GLU A 243 -6.26 -17.42 -9.57
C GLU A 243 -6.14 -16.22 -8.64
N ARG A 244 -6.19 -16.43 -7.31
CA ARG A 244 -6.08 -15.33 -6.33
C ARG A 244 -4.74 -14.60 -6.42
N GLN A 245 -3.63 -15.33 -6.56
CA GLN A 245 -2.30 -14.72 -6.66
C GLN A 245 -2.16 -13.90 -7.95
N ALA A 246 -2.62 -14.42 -9.09
CA ALA A 246 -2.55 -13.70 -10.36
C ALA A 246 -3.46 -12.46 -10.37
N LEU A 247 -4.72 -12.59 -9.94
CA LEU A 247 -5.67 -11.48 -9.88
C LEU A 247 -5.23 -10.41 -8.88
N GLY A 248 -4.72 -10.80 -7.71
CA GLY A 248 -4.18 -9.86 -6.73
C GLY A 248 -2.94 -9.12 -7.24
N TYR A 249 -2.05 -9.83 -7.94
CA TYR A 249 -0.90 -9.22 -8.61
C TYR A 249 -1.34 -8.20 -9.67
N LEU A 250 -2.28 -8.57 -10.55
CA LEU A 250 -2.81 -7.70 -11.60
C LEU A 250 -3.54 -6.49 -11.02
N HIS A 251 -4.33 -6.67 -9.97
CA HIS A 251 -4.97 -5.58 -9.24
C HIS A 251 -3.91 -4.59 -8.75
N ALA A 252 -2.89 -5.07 -8.03
CA ALA A 252 -1.89 -4.20 -7.40
C ALA A 252 -0.90 -3.55 -8.39
N ASN A 253 -0.55 -4.23 -9.48
CA ASN A 253 0.52 -3.80 -10.40
C ASN A 253 0.03 -3.22 -11.72
N CYS A 254 -1.26 -3.38 -12.04
CA CYS A 254 -1.85 -2.90 -13.30
C CYS A 254 -3.16 -2.15 -13.06
N GLY A 255 -4.08 -2.78 -12.33
CA GLY A 255 -5.46 -2.33 -12.14
C GLY A 255 -5.57 -1.01 -11.40
N VAL A 256 -5.03 -0.92 -10.18
CA VAL A 256 -5.20 0.26 -9.31
C VAL A 256 -4.64 1.56 -9.88
N SER A 257 -3.73 1.49 -10.86
CA SER A 257 -3.06 2.66 -11.42
C SER A 257 -3.49 3.01 -12.85
N CYS A 258 -3.73 2.01 -13.71
CA CYS A 258 -3.87 2.27 -15.16
C CYS A 258 -5.00 1.50 -15.83
N HIS A 259 -5.15 0.21 -15.53
CA HIS A 259 -6.08 -0.69 -16.22
C HIS A 259 -7.40 -0.80 -15.43
N ASN A 260 -8.22 0.24 -15.48
CA ASN A 260 -9.54 0.30 -14.85
C ASN A 260 -10.48 1.26 -15.59
N ASP A 261 -11.77 1.23 -15.23
CA ASP A 261 -12.84 1.94 -15.94
C ASP A 261 -12.95 3.44 -15.62
N LEU A 262 -12.06 4.02 -14.81
CA LEU A 262 -12.05 5.46 -14.61
C LEU A 262 -11.49 6.15 -15.86
N PRO A 263 -12.17 7.18 -16.41
CA PRO A 263 -11.75 7.84 -17.65
C PRO A 263 -10.33 8.43 -17.59
N GLU A 264 -9.88 8.79 -16.39
CA GLU A 264 -8.59 9.44 -16.16
C GLU A 264 -7.43 8.42 -16.09
N SER A 265 -7.74 7.12 -16.09
CA SER A 265 -6.78 6.04 -16.05
C SER A 265 -6.06 5.89 -17.38
N ALA A 266 -4.72 5.80 -17.34
CA ALA A 266 -3.88 5.83 -18.54
C ALA A 266 -4.14 4.68 -19.53
N ALA A 267 -4.78 3.58 -19.12
CA ALA A 267 -5.16 2.48 -19.99
C ALA A 267 -6.68 2.27 -20.11
N HIS A 268 -7.49 3.25 -19.72
CA HIS A 268 -8.95 3.22 -19.86
C HIS A 268 -9.38 2.84 -21.29
N ASP A 269 -8.90 3.59 -22.29
CA ASP A 269 -9.24 3.39 -23.71
C ASP A 269 -8.78 2.04 -24.29
N THR A 270 -7.96 1.27 -23.56
CA THR A 270 -7.59 -0.08 -24.00
C THR A 270 -8.75 -1.07 -23.86
N GLY A 271 -9.71 -0.78 -22.98
CA GLY A 271 -10.79 -1.69 -22.62
C GLY A 271 -10.33 -2.95 -21.90
N LEU A 272 -9.05 -3.05 -21.49
CA LEU A 272 -8.53 -4.12 -20.64
C LEU A 272 -8.49 -3.61 -19.20
N TYR A 273 -9.43 -4.08 -18.38
CA TYR A 273 -9.52 -3.73 -16.97
C TYR A 273 -9.02 -4.88 -16.10
N LEU A 274 -8.21 -4.53 -15.10
CA LEU A 274 -7.46 -5.45 -14.26
C LEU A 274 -7.60 -5.11 -12.78
N ARG A 275 -8.36 -4.07 -12.46
CA ARG A 275 -8.68 -3.69 -11.08
C ARG A 275 -9.83 -4.55 -10.61
N LEU A 276 -9.60 -5.28 -9.52
CA LEU A 276 -10.67 -5.92 -8.76
C LEU A 276 -11.50 -4.85 -8.02
N GLU A 277 -12.80 -4.77 -8.32
CA GLU A 277 -13.77 -3.94 -7.59
C GLU A 277 -14.66 -4.82 -6.70
N ALA A 278 -15.10 -4.29 -5.56
CA ALA A 278 -15.84 -5.05 -4.56
C ALA A 278 -17.12 -5.70 -5.10
N GLY A 279 -17.79 -5.06 -6.06
CA GLY A 279 -19.00 -5.56 -6.71
C GLY A 279 -18.79 -6.80 -7.59
N GLU A 280 -17.54 -7.15 -7.92
CA GLU A 280 -17.20 -8.15 -8.94
C GLU A 280 -16.56 -9.42 -8.34
N LEU A 281 -16.35 -9.45 -7.03
CA LEU A 281 -15.61 -10.53 -6.34
C LEU A 281 -16.45 -11.81 -6.12
N GLY A 282 -17.62 -11.93 -6.74
CA GLY A 282 -18.50 -13.10 -6.59
C GLY A 282 -17.95 -14.38 -7.22
N SER A 283 -17.12 -14.27 -8.26
CA SER A 283 -16.42 -15.39 -8.90
C SER A 283 -15.28 -14.88 -9.77
N VAL A 284 -14.32 -15.74 -10.14
CA VAL A 284 -13.25 -15.35 -11.08
C VAL A 284 -13.83 -14.88 -12.41
N ALA A 285 -14.84 -15.59 -12.91
CA ALA A 285 -15.50 -15.25 -14.17
C ALA A 285 -16.16 -13.87 -14.14
N ALA A 286 -16.58 -13.36 -12.98
CA ALA A 286 -17.21 -12.05 -12.85
C ALA A 286 -16.21 -10.89 -12.80
N THR A 287 -14.92 -11.16 -12.59
CA THR A 287 -13.90 -10.11 -12.52
C THR A 287 -13.69 -9.44 -13.88
N ASP A 288 -13.37 -8.15 -13.83
CA ASP A 288 -13.04 -7.35 -15.01
C ASP A 288 -11.96 -7.97 -15.92
N ALA A 289 -10.92 -8.58 -15.34
CA ALA A 289 -9.86 -9.23 -16.12
C ALA A 289 -10.41 -10.32 -17.06
N VAL A 290 -11.45 -11.03 -16.61
CA VAL A 290 -12.14 -12.06 -17.40
C VAL A 290 -13.12 -11.43 -18.38
N GLN A 291 -13.99 -10.54 -17.90
CA GLN A 291 -15.06 -9.94 -18.70
C GLN A 291 -14.53 -9.08 -19.85
N THR A 292 -13.41 -8.39 -19.62
CA THR A 292 -12.89 -7.38 -20.54
C THR A 292 -11.69 -7.86 -21.35
N GLY A 293 -10.86 -8.77 -20.81
CA GLY A 293 -9.59 -9.17 -21.43
C GLY A 293 -9.59 -10.51 -22.18
N MET A 294 -10.45 -11.48 -21.81
CA MET A 294 -10.36 -12.82 -22.38
C MET A 294 -10.85 -12.90 -23.83
N ASN A 295 -10.01 -13.49 -24.69
CA ASN A 295 -10.23 -13.61 -26.13
C ASN A 295 -10.53 -12.27 -26.83
N LYS A 296 -10.17 -11.16 -26.20
CA LYS A 296 -10.35 -9.82 -26.76
C LYS A 296 -9.13 -9.44 -27.56
N ARG A 297 -9.37 -8.78 -28.70
CA ARG A 297 -8.29 -8.24 -29.52
C ARG A 297 -7.76 -6.99 -28.82
N PRO A 298 -6.43 -6.83 -28.73
CA PRO A 298 -5.87 -5.61 -28.17
C PRO A 298 -6.37 -4.38 -28.92
N ALA A 299 -6.52 -3.27 -28.21
CA ALA A 299 -6.95 -2.01 -28.77
C ALA A 299 -6.07 -1.57 -29.96
N GLU A 300 -6.63 -0.78 -30.88
CA GLU A 300 -5.95 -0.36 -32.12
C GLU A 300 -4.64 0.39 -31.88
N ASN A 301 -4.51 1.08 -30.75
CA ASN A 301 -3.31 1.80 -30.35
C ASN A 301 -2.23 0.89 -29.71
N ALA A 302 -2.44 -0.42 -29.66
CA ALA A 302 -1.47 -1.37 -29.14
C ALA A 302 -0.15 -1.34 -29.94
N LYS A 303 0.96 -1.27 -29.19
CA LYS A 303 2.34 -1.37 -29.67
C LYS A 303 2.83 -2.83 -29.69
N TYR A 304 3.56 -3.19 -30.74
CA TYR A 304 4.05 -4.54 -31.01
C TYR A 304 5.56 -4.60 -31.27
N GLU A 305 6.23 -3.44 -31.27
CA GLU A 305 7.66 -3.30 -31.45
C GLU A 305 8.42 -4.02 -30.33
N GLY A 306 9.43 -4.81 -30.71
CA GLY A 306 10.24 -5.60 -29.78
C GLY A 306 9.62 -6.93 -29.35
N LEU A 307 8.35 -7.19 -29.68
CA LEU A 307 7.74 -8.50 -29.43
C LEU A 307 8.32 -9.58 -30.37
N LYS A 308 8.32 -10.83 -29.90
CA LYS A 308 8.75 -12.00 -30.69
C LYS A 308 7.94 -12.16 -31.98
N ASN A 309 6.65 -11.84 -31.94
CA ASN A 309 5.78 -11.78 -33.12
C ASN A 309 5.17 -10.37 -33.23
N PRO A 310 5.55 -9.56 -34.25
CA PRO A 310 5.02 -8.22 -34.41
C PRO A 310 3.64 -8.16 -35.10
N ASP A 311 3.09 -9.30 -35.58
CA ASP A 311 1.78 -9.34 -36.24
C ASP A 311 0.63 -9.18 -35.23
N PRO A 312 -0.16 -8.09 -35.27
CA PRO A 312 -1.31 -7.88 -34.38
C PRO A 312 -2.33 -9.02 -34.43
N ALA A 313 -2.47 -9.71 -35.56
CA ALA A 313 -3.43 -10.79 -35.72
C ALA A 313 -3.11 -12.02 -34.85
N ASN A 314 -1.89 -12.13 -34.33
CA ASN A 314 -1.48 -13.21 -33.44
C ASN A 314 -1.90 -12.99 -31.98
N TRP A 315 -2.29 -11.77 -31.61
CA TRP A 315 -2.44 -11.38 -30.20
C TRP A 315 -3.88 -11.26 -29.74
N TYR A 316 -4.07 -11.60 -28.48
CA TYR A 316 -5.22 -11.31 -27.64
C TYR A 316 -4.72 -10.62 -26.38
N ASP A 317 -5.54 -9.82 -25.70
CA ASP A 317 -5.14 -9.25 -24.41
C ASP A 317 -4.81 -10.37 -23.42
N ILE A 318 -5.75 -11.31 -23.26
CA ILE A 318 -5.58 -12.58 -22.55
C ILE A 318 -6.15 -13.71 -23.41
N ARG A 319 -5.33 -14.73 -23.70
CA ARG A 319 -5.73 -15.93 -24.43
C ARG A 319 -5.73 -17.15 -23.50
N PRO A 320 -6.90 -17.64 -23.08
CA PRO A 320 -7.00 -18.82 -22.21
C PRO A 320 -6.19 -20.02 -22.73
N GLY A 321 -5.40 -20.62 -21.83
CA GLY A 321 -4.54 -21.77 -22.11
C GLY A 321 -3.28 -21.47 -22.94
N ASP A 322 -3.09 -20.23 -23.39
CA ASP A 322 -2.00 -19.87 -24.31
C ASP A 322 -1.32 -18.54 -23.94
N PRO A 323 -0.40 -18.58 -22.95
CA PRO A 323 0.39 -17.40 -22.59
C PRO A 323 1.18 -16.82 -23.76
N SER A 324 1.57 -17.64 -24.75
CA SER A 324 2.40 -17.20 -25.88
C SER A 324 1.66 -16.28 -26.87
N ARG A 325 0.32 -16.29 -26.85
CA ARG A 325 -0.55 -15.39 -27.61
C ARG A 325 -1.29 -14.38 -26.73
N SER A 326 -0.91 -14.28 -25.45
CA SER A 326 -1.45 -13.30 -24.51
C SER A 326 -0.54 -12.08 -24.45
N LEU A 327 -0.99 -10.95 -24.97
CA LEU A 327 -0.22 -9.71 -25.05
C LEU A 327 0.13 -9.18 -23.66
N LEU A 328 -0.75 -9.38 -22.66
CA LEU A 328 -0.49 -9.07 -21.25
C LEU A 328 0.82 -9.70 -20.75
N VAL A 329 1.09 -10.96 -21.12
CA VAL A 329 2.33 -11.69 -20.74
C VAL A 329 3.51 -11.13 -21.53
N ALA A 330 3.37 -11.02 -22.85
CA ALA A 330 4.45 -10.58 -23.72
C ALA A 330 4.95 -9.16 -23.39
N ARG A 331 4.07 -8.24 -22.98
CA ARG A 331 4.45 -6.88 -22.58
C ARG A 331 5.10 -6.80 -21.21
N GLN A 332 4.79 -7.72 -20.29
CA GLN A 332 5.48 -7.81 -19.00
C GLN A 332 6.95 -8.23 -19.16
N GLU A 333 7.28 -9.04 -20.18
CA GLU A 333 8.66 -9.42 -20.54
C GLU A 333 9.44 -8.28 -21.24
N LEU A 334 8.72 -7.35 -21.88
CA LEU A 334 9.31 -6.37 -22.78
C LEU A 334 9.98 -5.23 -22.00
N ARG A 335 11.20 -4.85 -22.37
CA ARG A 335 11.90 -3.68 -21.78
C ARG A 335 12.53 -2.82 -22.86
N GLY A 336 12.47 -1.51 -22.69
CA GLY A 336 13.09 -0.54 -23.59
C GLY A 336 12.30 -0.20 -24.87
N PHE A 337 11.06 -0.67 -24.98
CA PHE A 337 10.16 -0.38 -26.10
C PHE A 337 8.90 0.34 -25.58
N GLU A 338 8.22 1.09 -26.45
CA GLU A 338 7.00 1.85 -26.09
C GLU A 338 5.90 0.94 -25.51
N GLY A 339 5.79 -0.30 -26.01
CA GLY A 339 4.83 -1.29 -25.52
C GLY A 339 5.18 -1.99 -24.21
N GLN A 340 6.28 -1.62 -23.54
CA GLN A 340 6.68 -2.28 -22.28
C GLN A 340 5.64 -2.08 -21.19
N MET A 341 5.49 -3.07 -20.31
CA MET A 341 4.69 -2.96 -19.09
C MET A 341 5.45 -3.42 -17.84
N PRO A 342 5.38 -2.68 -16.72
CA PRO A 342 4.86 -1.31 -16.60
C PRO A 342 5.56 -0.30 -17.54
N ARG A 343 4.84 0.76 -17.93
CA ARG A 343 5.32 1.73 -18.94
C ARG A 343 6.39 2.70 -18.41
N ILE A 344 6.31 3.05 -17.13
CA ILE A 344 7.20 4.00 -16.45
C ILE A 344 7.78 3.41 -15.17
N ALA A 345 8.88 4.00 -14.69
CA ALA A 345 9.54 3.66 -13.42
C ALA A 345 9.89 2.18 -13.24
N THR A 346 10.08 1.45 -14.34
CA THR A 346 10.59 0.07 -14.35
C THR A 346 11.59 -0.13 -15.48
N ARG A 347 12.64 -0.91 -15.18
CA ARG A 347 13.65 -1.38 -16.13
C ARG A 347 13.91 -2.87 -16.04
N GLN A 348 13.39 -3.52 -15.00
CA GLN A 348 13.62 -4.95 -14.76
C GLN A 348 12.32 -5.73 -14.87
N VAL A 349 12.40 -6.95 -15.41
CA VAL A 349 11.26 -7.88 -15.46
C VAL A 349 10.96 -8.37 -14.05
N ASP A 350 9.70 -8.24 -13.62
CA ASP A 350 9.21 -8.95 -12.44
C ASP A 350 8.96 -10.41 -12.81
N ASN A 351 9.99 -11.24 -12.65
CA ASN A 351 9.87 -12.66 -12.99
C ASN A 351 8.85 -13.39 -12.10
N THR A 352 8.64 -12.94 -10.87
CA THR A 352 7.67 -13.56 -9.96
C THR A 352 6.25 -13.25 -10.43
N GLY A 353 5.96 -11.97 -10.64
CA GLY A 353 4.68 -11.50 -11.17
C GLY A 353 4.34 -12.11 -12.54
N LEU A 354 5.31 -12.11 -13.46
CA LEU A 354 5.18 -12.73 -14.77
C LEU A 354 4.81 -14.22 -14.67
N GLN A 355 5.44 -14.95 -13.74
CA GLN A 355 5.16 -16.36 -13.54
C GLN A 355 3.74 -16.59 -13.00
N LEU A 356 3.27 -15.78 -12.05
CA LEU A 356 1.90 -15.86 -11.53
C LEU A 356 0.87 -15.73 -12.66
N VAL A 357 1.01 -14.70 -13.50
CA VAL A 357 0.09 -14.44 -14.62
C VAL A 357 0.19 -15.54 -15.68
N THR A 358 1.41 -16.00 -15.98
CA THR A 358 1.64 -17.07 -16.97
C THR A 358 1.00 -18.38 -16.53
N GLN A 359 1.17 -18.77 -15.27
CA GLN A 359 0.59 -20.00 -14.72
C GLN A 359 -0.93 -19.94 -14.70
N TRP A 360 -1.50 -18.80 -14.29
CA TRP A 360 -2.94 -18.60 -14.34
C TRP A 360 -3.48 -18.77 -15.76
N ILE A 361 -2.91 -18.07 -16.75
CA ILE A 361 -3.35 -18.15 -18.15
C ILE A 361 -3.18 -19.58 -18.70
N GLN A 362 -2.06 -20.24 -18.43
CA GLN A 362 -1.82 -21.62 -18.87
C GLN A 362 -2.82 -22.60 -18.26
N GLY A 363 -3.23 -22.37 -17.01
CA GLY A 363 -4.20 -23.19 -16.28
C GLY A 363 -5.66 -22.93 -16.67
N MET A 364 -5.96 -21.95 -17.52
CA MET A 364 -7.33 -21.67 -17.97
C MET A 364 -7.83 -22.77 -18.90
N THR A 365 -8.44 -23.80 -18.32
CA THR A 365 -9.13 -24.87 -19.04
C THR A 365 -10.64 -24.65 -18.97
N GLU A 366 -11.37 -25.08 -20.01
CA GLU A 366 -12.82 -25.30 -19.95
C GLU A 366 -13.19 -26.17 -18.73
N PRO A 367 -14.34 -25.98 -18.06
CA PRO A 367 -15.50 -25.11 -18.38
C PRO A 367 -15.53 -23.75 -17.65
N ASN A 368 -14.47 -23.41 -16.90
CA ASN A 368 -14.47 -22.22 -16.02
C ASN A 368 -14.11 -20.92 -16.74
N TYR A 369 -13.61 -21.03 -17.97
CA TYR A 369 -13.16 -19.93 -18.80
C TYR A 369 -13.79 -20.04 -20.19
N PRO A 370 -14.01 -18.92 -20.90
CA PRO A 370 -14.46 -18.97 -22.29
C PRO A 370 -13.46 -19.73 -23.15
N PRO A 371 -13.94 -20.47 -24.18
CA PRO A 371 -13.04 -21.25 -25.02
C PRO A 371 -12.06 -20.33 -25.73
N PRO A 372 -10.83 -20.79 -25.99
CA PRO A 372 -9.92 -20.05 -26.85
C PRO A 372 -10.68 -19.73 -28.14
N GLY A 373 -10.81 -18.45 -28.49
CA GLY A 373 -11.46 -18.03 -29.74
C GLY A 373 -10.75 -18.65 -30.96
N PRO A 374 -11.22 -18.46 -32.20
CA PRO A 374 -10.45 -18.90 -33.36
C PRO A 374 -9.00 -18.37 -33.40
#